data_AF-A0AAN8I9H1-F1
#
_entry.id   AF-A0AAN8I9H1-F1
#
_cell.length_a   1.000
_cell.length_b   1.000
_cell.length_c   1.000
_cell.angle_alpha   90.00
_cell.angle_beta   90.00
_cell.angle_gamma   90.00
#
_symmetry.space_group_name_H-M   'P 1'
#
loop_
_entity.id
_entity.type
_entity.pdbx_description
1 polymer ?
#
loop_
_entity_poly.entity_id
_entity_poly.type
_entity_poly.pdbx_seq_one_letter_code
_entity_poly.pdbx_strand_id
1 'polypeptide(L)'
;MCAATAMKLEDINSFATESLTMSESGSEQNKQEKKREYNRNAQRVFRQRRKEHLTKLEAAQKEASNLQGEELERLRRENVALAQENESLRAAYGSSASSPGPSISSGDLKSSPSGYLPYGPPSAFLEAAAVASLSPDAALVPSVPDPTSLVVVVPNNIREIRRSLHQLFTPIINIPIISDPQAHLTALASLAPALPYSLKPTQLQLTTPHHAYIDLIPSPTLRDQLIAIGPANCNTFLMEVCTIACDIEDNGQMTIWGEDWLNEISWEFSAAVLERWGGWLLTNEWGQRANFWRRQRGHPTLAGYD
;
A
#
# COMPACT_ATOMS: atom_id res chain seq x y z
N MET A 1 31.39 -97.71 15.82
CA MET A 1 30.63 -97.24 16.99
C MET A 1 30.94 -95.76 17.18
N CYS A 2 29.88 -94.93 17.26
CA CYS A 2 29.82 -93.48 17.53
C CYS A 2 30.51 -92.58 16.48
N ALA A 3 29.86 -91.82 15.58
CA ALA A 3 28.52 -91.22 15.48
C ALA A 3 28.13 -90.28 16.65
N ALA A 4 27.82 -89.03 16.28
CA ALA A 4 27.28 -87.91 17.10
C ALA A 4 28.33 -87.25 18.03
N THR A 5 28.55 -85.94 18.10
CA THR A 5 27.67 -84.77 17.95
C THR A 5 28.57 -83.53 17.82
N ALA A 6 28.59 -82.86 16.66
CA ALA A 6 29.17 -81.52 16.53
C ALA A 6 28.62 -80.80 15.28
N MET A 7 27.30 -80.83 15.11
CA MET A 7 26.57 -79.82 14.35
C MET A 7 25.59 -79.19 15.34
N LYS A 8 25.40 -77.87 15.24
CA LYS A 8 24.49 -77.00 16.01
C LYS A 8 25.12 -76.26 17.19
N LEU A 9 25.73 -75.12 16.89
CA LEU A 9 25.61 -73.91 17.71
C LEU A 9 25.95 -72.66 16.93
N GLU A 10 26.86 -72.73 15.94
CA GLU A 10 27.21 -71.58 15.10
C GLU A 10 26.20 -71.32 13.96
N ASP A 11 25.68 -72.37 13.31
CA ASP A 11 24.68 -72.20 12.22
C ASP A 11 23.31 -71.70 12.71
N ILE A 12 22.93 -71.99 13.97
CA ILE A 12 21.66 -71.53 14.53
C ILE A 12 21.71 -70.04 14.85
N ASN A 13 22.87 -69.53 15.29
CA ASN A 13 23.06 -68.12 15.61
C ASN A 13 23.14 -67.24 14.35
N SER A 14 23.73 -67.76 13.26
CA SER A 14 23.74 -67.11 11.94
C SER A 14 22.31 -67.01 11.33
N PHE A 15 21.56 -68.11 11.34
CA PHE A 15 20.20 -68.12 10.78
C PHE A 15 19.20 -67.29 11.60
N ALA A 16 19.37 -67.22 12.93
CA ALA A 16 18.55 -66.38 13.81
C ALA A 16 18.86 -64.88 13.63
N THR A 17 20.11 -64.51 13.36
CA THR A 17 20.49 -63.11 13.10
C THR A 17 20.08 -62.65 11.69
N GLU A 18 20.15 -63.50 10.66
CA GLU A 18 19.59 -63.18 9.33
C GLU A 18 18.06 -63.09 9.34
N SER A 19 17.36 -63.94 10.09
CA SER A 19 15.89 -63.89 10.20
C SER A 19 15.37 -62.65 10.96
N LEU A 20 16.06 -62.23 12.03
CA LEU A 20 15.71 -60.98 12.74
C LEU A 20 16.01 -59.73 11.91
N THR A 21 17.13 -59.69 11.19
CA THR A 21 17.50 -58.52 10.36
C THR A 21 16.64 -58.41 9.10
N MET A 22 16.20 -59.52 8.50
CA MET A 22 15.24 -59.54 7.38
C MET A 22 13.83 -59.10 7.81
N SER A 23 13.38 -59.44 9.02
CA SER A 23 12.07 -59.03 9.54
C SER A 23 12.05 -57.56 10.01
N GLU A 24 13.14 -57.07 10.60
CA GLU A 24 13.29 -55.68 11.02
C GLU A 24 13.43 -54.74 9.80
N SER A 25 14.19 -55.12 8.78
CA SER A 25 14.31 -54.39 7.51
C SER A 25 13.00 -54.36 6.71
N GLY A 26 12.22 -55.45 6.70
CA GLY A 26 10.88 -55.47 6.14
C GLY A 26 9.91 -54.54 6.88
N SER A 27 10.03 -54.43 8.20
CA SER A 27 9.22 -53.50 9.01
C SER A 27 9.56 -52.04 8.72
N GLU A 28 10.85 -51.72 8.54
CA GLU A 28 11.33 -50.36 8.30
C GLU A 28 11.06 -49.92 6.86
N GLN A 29 11.20 -50.82 5.88
CA GLN A 29 10.77 -50.59 4.50
C GLN A 29 9.26 -50.32 4.41
N ASN A 30 8.44 -51.07 5.16
CA ASN A 30 6.99 -50.89 5.18
C ASN A 30 6.60 -49.54 5.85
N LYS A 31 7.33 -49.10 6.90
CA LYS A 31 7.17 -47.75 7.46
C LYS A 31 7.56 -46.65 6.46
N GLN A 32 8.67 -46.84 5.74
CA GLN A 32 9.12 -45.90 4.70
C GLN A 32 8.11 -45.82 3.55
N GLU A 33 7.54 -46.95 3.14
CA GLU A 33 6.52 -47.00 2.09
C GLU A 33 5.23 -46.28 2.52
N LYS A 34 4.74 -46.53 3.74
CA LYS A 34 3.61 -45.78 4.32
C LYS A 34 3.88 -44.29 4.41
N LYS A 35 5.09 -43.87 4.77
CA LYS A 35 5.49 -42.46 4.80
C LYS A 35 5.52 -41.84 3.39
N ARG A 36 6.01 -42.58 2.39
CA ARG A 36 5.97 -42.15 0.98
C ARG A 36 4.54 -42.01 0.49
N GLU A 37 3.67 -42.96 0.81
CA GLU A 37 2.26 -42.92 0.43
C GLU A 37 1.51 -41.77 1.13
N TYR A 38 1.73 -41.57 2.42
CA TYR A 38 1.19 -40.44 3.17
C TYR A 38 1.62 -39.10 2.55
N ASN A 39 2.89 -38.92 2.24
CA ASN A 39 3.40 -37.71 1.58
C ASN A 39 2.80 -37.50 0.19
N ARG A 40 2.64 -38.58 -0.60
CA ARG A 40 1.96 -38.52 -1.90
C ARG A 40 0.51 -38.07 -1.75
N ASN A 41 -0.22 -38.61 -0.77
CA ASN A 41 -1.61 -38.25 -0.55
C ASN A 41 -1.76 -36.82 -0.01
N ALA A 42 -0.93 -36.42 0.96
CA ALA A 42 -0.87 -35.07 1.48
C ALA A 42 -0.60 -34.04 0.37
N GLN A 43 0.30 -34.37 -0.57
CA GLN A 43 0.59 -33.49 -1.69
C GLN A 43 -0.55 -33.42 -2.73
N ARG A 44 -1.28 -34.52 -2.96
CA ARG A 44 -2.50 -34.48 -3.77
C ARG A 44 -3.57 -33.60 -3.14
N VAL A 45 -3.83 -33.76 -1.85
CA VAL A 45 -4.79 -32.94 -1.10
C VAL A 45 -4.39 -31.47 -1.11
N PHE A 46 -3.10 -31.16 -0.93
CA PHE A 46 -2.60 -29.79 -1.03
C PHE A 46 -2.84 -29.18 -2.41
N ARG A 47 -2.49 -29.91 -3.48
CA ARG A 47 -2.71 -29.46 -4.86
C ARG A 47 -4.20 -29.28 -5.15
N GLN A 48 -5.04 -30.17 -4.66
CA GLN A 48 -6.49 -30.08 -4.80
C GLN A 48 -7.05 -28.84 -4.08
N ARG A 49 -6.72 -28.64 -2.80
CA ARG A 49 -7.15 -27.46 -2.04
C ARG A 49 -6.67 -26.16 -2.68
N ARG A 50 -5.43 -26.12 -3.18
CA ARG A 50 -4.90 -24.95 -3.90
C ARG A 50 -5.69 -24.67 -5.17
N LYS A 51 -6.04 -25.71 -5.94
CA LYS A 51 -6.86 -25.57 -7.15
C LYS A 51 -8.26 -25.05 -6.80
N GLU A 52 -8.91 -25.64 -5.81
CA GLU A 52 -10.24 -25.21 -5.34
C GLU A 52 -10.23 -23.77 -4.83
N HIS A 53 -9.19 -23.38 -4.08
CA HIS A 53 -9.02 -22.01 -3.62
C HIS A 53 -8.86 -21.03 -4.79
N LEU A 54 -8.02 -21.37 -5.78
CA LEU A 54 -7.82 -20.55 -6.97
C LEU A 54 -9.14 -20.37 -7.74
N THR A 55 -9.88 -21.46 -7.99
CA THR A 55 -11.19 -21.40 -8.67
C THR A 55 -12.20 -20.58 -7.87
N LYS A 56 -12.19 -20.65 -6.53
CA LYS A 56 -13.08 -19.85 -5.69
C LYS A 56 -12.74 -18.36 -5.77
N LEU A 57 -11.46 -18.00 -5.77
CA LEU A 57 -11.00 -16.63 -5.93
C LEU A 57 -11.39 -16.07 -7.31
N GLU A 58 -11.17 -16.84 -8.39
CA GLU A 58 -11.57 -16.45 -9.74
C GLU A 58 -13.08 -16.21 -9.86
N ALA A 59 -13.89 -17.08 -9.24
CA ALA A 59 -15.34 -16.93 -9.22
C ALA A 59 -15.78 -15.66 -8.46
N ALA A 60 -15.20 -15.42 -7.28
CA ALA A 60 -15.49 -14.23 -6.48
C ALA A 60 -15.07 -12.94 -7.20
N GLN A 61 -13.91 -12.94 -7.87
CA GLN A 61 -13.45 -11.81 -8.67
C GLN A 61 -14.40 -11.52 -9.85
N LYS A 62 -14.86 -12.57 -10.54
CA LYS A 62 -15.81 -12.43 -11.65
C LYS A 62 -17.15 -11.86 -11.18
N GLU A 63 -17.66 -12.34 -10.04
CA GLU A 63 -18.90 -11.84 -9.44
C GLU A 63 -18.77 -10.36 -9.04
N ALA A 64 -17.68 -9.99 -8.36
CA ALA A 64 -17.41 -8.59 -8.00
C ALA A 64 -17.32 -7.68 -9.25
N SER A 65 -16.65 -8.14 -10.32
CA SER A 65 -16.57 -7.41 -11.58
C SER A 65 -17.93 -7.26 -12.27
N ASN A 66 -18.79 -8.27 -12.21
CA ASN A 66 -20.15 -8.21 -12.76
C ASN A 66 -20.99 -7.19 -11.98
N LEU A 67 -20.99 -7.25 -10.65
CA LEU A 67 -21.73 -6.33 -9.79
C LEU A 67 -21.28 -4.88 -10.01
N GLN A 68 -19.96 -4.64 -10.13
CA GLN A 68 -19.43 -3.32 -10.44
C GLN A 68 -19.88 -2.82 -11.83
N GLY A 69 -19.95 -3.71 -12.82
CA GLY A 69 -20.46 -3.38 -14.15
C GLY A 69 -21.94 -3.00 -14.13
N GLU A 70 -22.77 -3.76 -13.41
CA GLU A 70 -24.20 -3.47 -13.24
C GLU A 70 -24.45 -2.13 -12.54
N GLU A 71 -23.67 -1.83 -11.49
CA GLU A 71 -23.75 -0.55 -10.80
C GLU A 71 -23.33 0.62 -11.70
N LEU A 72 -22.27 0.44 -12.49
CA LEU A 72 -21.83 1.45 -13.46
C LEU A 72 -22.91 1.72 -14.53
N GLU A 73 -23.58 0.66 -15.01
CA GLU A 73 -24.71 0.84 -15.93
C GLU A 73 -25.89 1.55 -15.27
N ARG A 74 -26.20 1.24 -14.01
CA ARG A 74 -27.26 1.92 -13.24
C ARG A 74 -26.98 3.41 -13.13
N LEU A 75 -25.78 3.77 -12.68
CA LEU A 75 -25.35 5.16 -12.52
C LEU A 75 -25.30 5.92 -13.85
N ARG A 76 -24.97 5.25 -14.96
CA ARG A 76 -25.04 5.85 -16.30
C ARG A 76 -26.48 6.17 -16.70
N ARG A 77 -27.43 5.26 -16.46
CA ARG A 77 -28.85 5.51 -16.77
C ARG A 77 -29.39 6.67 -15.93
N GLU A 78 -29.04 6.71 -14.66
CA GLU A 78 -29.44 7.80 -13.75
C GLU A 78 -28.85 9.14 -14.19
N ASN A 79 -27.56 9.19 -14.54
CA ASN A 79 -26.93 10.41 -15.07
C ASN A 79 -27.61 10.91 -16.35
N VAL A 80 -27.99 10.01 -17.25
CA VAL A 80 -28.72 10.40 -18.48
C VAL A 80 -30.09 10.98 -18.13
N ALA A 81 -30.82 10.37 -17.21
CA ALA A 81 -32.12 10.87 -16.76
C ALA A 81 -32.00 12.26 -16.11
N LEU A 82 -31.03 12.45 -15.21
CA LEU A 82 -30.75 13.73 -14.57
C LEU A 82 -30.30 14.80 -15.58
N ALA A 83 -29.55 14.42 -16.62
CA ALA A 83 -29.16 15.33 -17.68
C ALA A 83 -30.37 15.82 -18.49
N GLN A 84 -31.28 14.90 -18.84
CA GLN A 84 -32.54 15.24 -19.51
C GLN A 84 -33.44 16.14 -18.64
N GLU A 85 -33.53 15.84 -17.34
CA GLU A 85 -34.28 16.68 -16.40
C GLU A 85 -33.66 18.09 -16.32
N ASN A 86 -32.35 18.19 -16.18
CA ASN A 86 -31.64 19.48 -16.19
C ASN A 86 -31.86 20.26 -17.49
N GLU A 87 -31.85 19.58 -18.63
CA GLU A 87 -32.15 20.20 -19.93
C GLU A 87 -33.58 20.72 -19.98
N SER A 88 -34.54 19.94 -19.47
CA SER A 88 -35.95 20.36 -19.39
C SER A 88 -36.17 21.57 -18.48
N LEU A 89 -35.49 21.61 -17.33
CA LEU A 89 -35.52 22.73 -16.39
C LEU A 89 -34.87 23.97 -17.00
N ARG A 90 -33.74 23.80 -17.69
CA ARG A 90 -33.09 24.88 -18.45
C ARG A 90 -33.99 25.40 -19.57
N ALA A 91 -34.73 24.55 -20.26
CA ALA A 91 -35.69 24.99 -21.27
C ALA A 91 -36.88 25.74 -20.66
N ALA A 92 -37.38 25.29 -19.51
CA ALA A 92 -38.51 25.90 -18.81
C ALA A 92 -38.18 27.25 -18.17
N TYR A 93 -36.96 27.41 -17.62
CA TYR A 93 -36.57 28.58 -16.83
C TYR A 93 -35.44 29.43 -17.44
N GLY A 94 -34.76 28.95 -18.49
CA GLY A 94 -33.62 29.63 -19.13
C GLY A 94 -33.98 30.90 -19.90
N SER A 95 -35.27 31.17 -20.14
CA SER A 95 -35.73 32.42 -20.77
C SER A 95 -35.88 33.59 -19.79
N SER A 96 -35.75 33.36 -18.46
CA SER A 96 -36.02 34.39 -17.43
C SER A 96 -34.77 35.01 -16.81
N ALA A 97 -33.56 34.68 -17.29
CA ALA A 97 -32.32 35.29 -16.79
C ALA A 97 -31.87 36.47 -17.68
N SER A 98 -32.70 37.50 -17.80
CA SER A 98 -32.25 38.85 -18.20
C SER A 98 -32.23 39.72 -16.95
N SER A 99 -31.11 39.72 -16.23
CA SER A 99 -30.79 40.71 -15.20
C SER A 99 -29.50 41.44 -15.61
N PRO A 100 -29.47 42.79 -15.57
CA PRO A 100 -28.31 43.56 -15.99
C PRO A 100 -27.22 43.51 -14.91
N GLY A 101 -26.28 42.58 -15.03
CA GLY A 101 -25.02 42.60 -14.29
C GLY A 101 -23.97 43.45 -15.03
N PRO A 102 -23.08 44.19 -14.33
CA PRO A 102 -22.11 45.07 -14.98
C PRO A 102 -21.10 44.22 -15.77
N SER A 103 -20.94 44.57 -17.04
CA SER A 103 -20.00 43.97 -17.97
C SER A 103 -18.56 44.37 -17.60
N ILE A 104 -17.82 43.45 -16.98
CA ILE A 104 -16.35 43.51 -16.96
C ILE A 104 -15.81 42.88 -18.25
N SER A 105 -15.16 43.74 -19.04
CA SER A 105 -14.51 43.43 -20.31
C SER A 105 -13.50 42.29 -20.19
N SER A 106 -13.49 41.39 -21.17
CA SER A 106 -12.44 40.39 -21.37
C SER A 106 -11.13 41.06 -21.76
N GLY A 107 -10.25 41.26 -20.80
CA GLY A 107 -8.90 41.75 -21.02
C GLY A 107 -8.18 41.88 -19.70
N ASP A 108 -7.70 40.76 -19.17
CA ASP A 108 -6.51 40.65 -18.29
C ASP A 108 -6.47 39.27 -17.59
N LEU A 109 -6.30 38.20 -18.38
CA LEU A 109 -5.84 36.91 -17.86
C LEU A 109 -4.54 36.52 -18.56
N LYS A 110 -3.48 37.24 -18.23
CA LYS A 110 -2.09 36.80 -18.41
C LYS A 110 -1.30 37.11 -17.14
N SER A 111 -1.41 36.23 -16.15
CA SER A 111 -0.30 35.93 -15.25
C SER A 111 -0.63 34.74 -14.36
N SER A 112 0.14 33.68 -14.54
CA SER A 112 0.24 32.51 -13.67
C SER A 112 0.60 32.92 -12.23
N PRO A 113 -0.10 32.48 -11.17
CA PRO A 113 0.30 32.79 -9.81
C PRO A 113 1.24 31.69 -9.29
N SER A 114 2.51 31.78 -9.69
CA SER A 114 3.62 31.25 -8.89
C SER A 114 4.21 32.44 -8.13
N GLY A 115 4.06 32.46 -6.81
CA GLY A 115 4.53 33.58 -6.00
C GLY A 115 4.21 33.41 -4.52
N TYR A 116 5.16 32.82 -3.82
CA TYR A 116 5.34 32.80 -2.37
C TYR A 116 4.72 33.99 -1.61
N LEU A 117 3.94 33.71 -0.56
CA LEU A 117 3.71 34.67 0.53
C LEU A 117 4.65 34.34 1.69
N PRO A 118 5.61 35.21 2.05
CA PRO A 118 6.36 35.09 3.28
C PRO A 118 5.62 35.78 4.44
N TYR A 119 5.60 35.09 5.59
CA TYR A 119 5.14 35.59 6.89
C TYR A 119 5.96 36.81 7.36
N GLY A 120 5.29 37.83 7.89
CA GLY A 120 5.90 38.92 8.67
C GLY A 120 4.96 39.38 9.81
N PRO A 121 5.45 39.60 11.05
CA PRO A 121 4.64 39.97 12.22
C PRO A 121 4.50 41.52 12.40
N PRO A 122 3.70 42.01 13.37
CA PRO A 122 2.85 43.20 13.21
C PRO A 122 3.40 44.48 13.85
N SER A 123 3.18 45.65 13.23
CA SER A 123 2.91 46.92 13.94
C SER A 123 2.54 48.10 13.04
N ALA A 124 1.73 48.98 13.62
CA ALA A 124 1.52 50.40 13.33
C ALA A 124 0.63 50.84 12.13
N PHE A 125 -0.60 51.22 12.51
CA PHE A 125 -1.22 52.54 12.29
C PHE A 125 -1.17 53.16 10.88
N LEU A 126 -2.35 53.26 10.23
CA LEU A 126 -2.85 54.55 9.73
C LEU A 126 -4.36 54.49 9.47
N GLU A 127 -5.00 55.57 9.91
CA GLU A 127 -6.41 55.83 10.10
C GLU A 127 -6.91 56.77 8.99
N ALA A 128 -8.12 56.55 8.47
CA ALA A 128 -9.06 57.56 7.96
C ALA A 128 -10.28 56.82 7.36
N ALA A 129 -11.36 56.63 8.12
CA ALA A 129 -12.48 57.57 8.25
C ALA A 129 -13.44 57.55 7.04
N ALA A 130 -14.54 56.80 7.18
CA ALA A 130 -15.85 57.23 6.69
C ALA A 130 -16.92 56.59 7.59
N VAL A 131 -17.55 57.45 8.38
CA VAL A 131 -18.60 57.14 9.34
C VAL A 131 -19.93 57.07 8.60
N ALA A 132 -20.64 55.95 8.70
CA ALA A 132 -22.08 55.90 8.41
C ALA A 132 -22.78 54.94 9.38
N SER A 133 -23.30 55.56 10.44
CA SER A 133 -24.49 55.24 11.25
C SER A 133 -24.86 53.78 11.56
N LEU A 134 -24.88 53.52 12.87
CA LEU A 134 -25.34 52.32 13.57
C LEU A 134 -26.79 51.89 13.25
N SER A 135 -27.00 50.57 13.24
CA SER A 135 -28.22 49.91 13.75
C SER A 135 -27.77 48.78 14.69
N PRO A 136 -28.14 48.79 15.99
CA PRO A 136 -27.73 47.76 16.94
C PRO A 136 -28.90 46.80 17.19
N ASP A 137 -29.03 45.75 16.37
CA ASP A 137 -29.67 44.50 16.80
C ASP A 137 -29.64 43.47 15.67
N ALA A 138 -28.62 42.62 15.68
CA ALA A 138 -28.68 41.27 15.13
C ALA A 138 -27.55 40.50 15.78
N ALA A 139 -27.89 39.72 16.81
CA ALA A 139 -26.98 38.80 17.46
C ALA A 139 -26.23 37.99 16.39
N LEU A 140 -24.89 38.04 16.42
CA LEU A 140 -24.05 37.09 15.70
C LEU A 140 -24.39 35.70 16.25
N VAL A 141 -25.22 34.95 15.53
CA VAL A 141 -25.27 33.50 15.68
C VAL A 141 -23.92 33.02 15.14
N PRO A 142 -23.04 32.39 15.94
CA PRO A 142 -21.88 31.73 15.38
C PRO A 142 -22.41 30.64 14.45
N SER A 143 -22.14 30.76 13.16
CA SER A 143 -22.47 29.72 12.19
C SER A 143 -21.73 28.46 12.63
N VAL A 144 -22.48 27.51 13.19
CA VAL A 144 -22.02 26.15 13.43
C VAL A 144 -21.47 25.65 12.08
N PRO A 145 -20.21 25.20 11.99
CA PRO A 145 -19.72 24.59 10.76
C PRO A 145 -20.62 23.41 10.44
N ASP A 146 -21.19 23.42 9.24
CA ASP A 146 -22.09 22.39 8.74
C ASP A 146 -21.40 21.01 8.87
N PRO A 147 -21.94 20.08 9.68
CA PRO A 147 -21.34 18.76 9.87
C PRO A 147 -21.39 17.87 8.63
N THR A 148 -21.93 18.37 7.50
CA THR A 148 -22.09 17.61 6.26
C THR A 148 -21.05 17.90 5.18
N SER A 149 -20.03 18.76 5.45
CA SER A 149 -18.84 18.85 4.59
C SER A 149 -17.93 17.62 4.78
N LEU A 150 -18.46 16.43 4.49
CA LEU A 150 -17.71 15.20 4.38
C LEU A 150 -16.77 15.34 3.19
N VAL A 151 -15.52 15.73 3.44
CA VAL A 151 -14.45 15.51 2.46
C VAL A 151 -14.29 14.00 2.37
N VAL A 152 -14.93 13.39 1.38
CA VAL A 152 -14.77 11.96 1.08
C VAL A 152 -13.35 11.79 0.57
N VAL A 153 -12.42 11.44 1.44
CA VAL A 153 -11.06 11.10 1.04
C VAL A 153 -11.09 9.65 0.55
N VAL A 154 -10.87 9.47 -0.75
CA VAL A 154 -10.86 8.16 -1.42
C VAL A 154 -9.43 7.63 -1.47
N PRO A 155 -9.22 6.30 -1.39
CA PRO A 155 -7.91 5.71 -1.66
C PRO A 155 -7.44 6.02 -3.08
N ASN A 156 -6.17 6.38 -3.22
CA ASN A 156 -5.51 6.56 -4.50
C ASN A 156 -5.22 5.19 -5.15
N ASN A 157 -5.10 5.19 -6.47
CA ASN A 157 -4.78 3.99 -7.21
C ASN A 157 -3.29 3.64 -7.07
N ILE A 158 -2.99 2.76 -6.13
CA ILE A 158 -1.62 2.34 -5.83
C ILE A 158 -0.89 1.72 -7.03
N ARG A 159 -1.61 1.13 -7.99
CA ARG A 159 -1.01 0.57 -9.21
C ARG A 159 -0.52 1.67 -10.15
N GLU A 160 -1.26 2.77 -10.26
CA GLU A 160 -0.84 3.94 -11.04
C GLU A 160 0.35 4.65 -10.40
N ILE A 161 0.35 4.77 -9.07
CA ILE A 161 1.48 5.33 -8.32
C ILE A 161 2.73 4.47 -8.56
N ARG A 162 2.62 3.14 -8.38
CA ARG A 162 3.71 2.19 -8.63
C ARG A 162 4.24 2.29 -10.05
N ARG A 163 3.34 2.30 -11.05
CA ARG A 163 3.72 2.46 -12.47
C ARG A 163 4.52 3.75 -12.68
N SER A 164 4.08 4.85 -12.09
CA SER A 164 4.75 6.15 -12.20
C SER A 164 6.14 6.14 -11.54
N LEU A 165 6.27 5.52 -10.36
CA LEU A 165 7.55 5.34 -9.68
C LEU A 165 8.52 4.48 -10.50
N HIS A 166 8.06 3.35 -11.04
CA HIS A 166 8.88 2.48 -11.88
C HIS A 166 9.35 3.19 -13.16
N GLN A 167 8.49 4.01 -13.78
CA GLN A 167 8.87 4.82 -14.94
C GLN A 167 9.96 5.84 -14.58
N LEU A 168 9.80 6.53 -13.46
CA LEU A 168 10.75 7.54 -13.00
C LEU A 168 12.11 6.94 -12.58
N PHE A 169 12.13 5.75 -11.99
CA PHE A 169 13.34 5.05 -11.55
C PHE A 169 13.85 3.98 -12.52
N THR A 170 13.29 3.89 -13.74
CA THR A 170 13.74 2.96 -14.79
C THR A 170 15.27 2.90 -14.98
N PRO A 171 16.03 4.03 -14.91
CA PRO A 171 17.48 4.01 -15.06
C PRO A 171 18.24 3.20 -13.99
N ILE A 172 17.65 3.01 -12.80
CA ILE A 172 18.36 2.40 -11.65
C ILE A 172 17.82 1.02 -11.25
N ILE A 173 16.52 0.76 -11.42
CA ILE A 173 15.87 -0.47 -10.91
C ILE A 173 16.39 -1.77 -11.54
N ASN A 174 16.96 -1.69 -12.74
CA ASN A 174 17.47 -2.85 -13.48
C ASN A 174 18.99 -3.04 -13.32
N ILE A 175 19.67 -2.22 -12.53
CA ILE A 175 21.11 -2.34 -12.30
C ILE A 175 21.36 -3.53 -11.34
N PRO A 176 22.26 -4.47 -11.68
CA PRO A 176 22.55 -5.61 -10.83
C PRO A 176 23.41 -5.21 -9.62
N ILE A 177 22.76 -4.74 -8.54
CA ILE A 177 23.40 -4.21 -7.32
C ILE A 177 24.37 -5.20 -6.68
N ILE A 178 24.07 -6.50 -6.70
CA ILE A 178 24.93 -7.54 -6.11
C ILE A 178 26.29 -7.60 -6.80
N SER A 179 26.32 -7.35 -8.11
CA SER A 179 27.52 -7.45 -8.93
C SER A 179 28.26 -6.11 -9.04
N ASP A 180 27.53 -4.99 -9.08
CA ASP A 180 28.11 -3.65 -9.16
C ASP A 180 27.27 -2.62 -8.39
N PRO A 181 27.49 -2.48 -7.07
CA PRO A 181 26.77 -1.51 -6.27
C PRO A 181 27.16 -0.06 -6.62
N GLN A 182 28.37 0.19 -7.15
CA GLN A 182 28.83 1.55 -7.45
C GLN A 182 28.13 2.12 -8.69
N ALA A 183 27.83 1.28 -9.69
CA ALA A 183 27.00 1.68 -10.82
C ALA A 183 25.62 2.17 -10.36
N HIS A 184 24.99 1.47 -9.41
CA HIS A 184 23.71 1.89 -8.84
C HIS A 184 23.81 3.24 -8.14
N LEU A 185 24.79 3.41 -7.24
CA LEU A 185 24.97 4.66 -6.49
C LEU A 185 25.25 5.86 -7.40
N THR A 186 26.05 5.67 -8.45
CA THR A 186 26.38 6.72 -9.42
C THR A 186 25.15 7.10 -10.25
N ALA A 187 24.36 6.12 -10.70
CA ALA A 187 23.13 6.36 -11.44
C ALA A 187 22.05 7.02 -10.56
N LEU A 188 21.97 6.66 -9.28
CA LEU A 188 21.07 7.30 -8.31
C LEU A 188 21.46 8.76 -8.08
N ALA A 189 22.76 9.05 -7.92
CA ALA A 189 23.25 10.41 -7.76
C ALA A 189 22.96 11.29 -8.98
N SER A 190 23.06 10.74 -10.19
CA SER A 190 22.76 11.48 -11.43
C SER A 190 21.27 11.74 -11.63
N LEU A 191 20.39 10.85 -11.12
CA LEU A 191 18.94 11.01 -11.15
C LEU A 191 18.44 12.07 -10.15
N ALA A 192 19.14 12.24 -9.02
CA ALA A 192 18.71 13.08 -7.88
C ALA A 192 18.18 14.48 -8.22
N PRO A 193 18.76 15.26 -9.16
CA PRO A 193 18.27 16.61 -9.47
C PRO A 193 16.88 16.64 -10.11
N ALA A 194 16.46 15.56 -10.76
CA ALA A 194 15.15 15.44 -11.42
C ALA A 194 14.04 14.97 -10.47
N LEU A 195 14.38 14.54 -9.26
CA LEU A 195 13.43 13.95 -8.32
C LEU A 195 12.71 15.00 -7.47
N PRO A 196 11.41 14.79 -7.15
CA PRO A 196 10.73 15.58 -6.14
C PRO A 196 11.38 15.36 -4.76
N TYR A 197 11.18 16.31 -3.84
CA TYR A 197 11.89 16.36 -2.56
C TYR A 197 11.82 15.04 -1.77
N SER A 198 10.65 14.42 -1.65
CA SER A 198 10.47 13.17 -0.88
C SER A 198 11.16 11.94 -1.50
N LEU A 199 11.49 11.99 -2.79
CA LEU A 199 12.19 10.91 -3.52
C LEU A 199 13.69 11.17 -3.69
N LYS A 200 14.19 12.39 -3.44
CA LYS A 200 15.62 12.67 -3.52
C LYS A 200 16.41 11.71 -2.62
N PRO A 201 17.52 11.11 -3.10
CA PRO A 201 18.27 10.15 -2.30
C PRO A 201 18.84 10.80 -1.05
N THR A 202 18.85 10.06 0.05
CA THR A 202 19.51 10.47 1.28
C THR A 202 21.02 10.27 1.18
N GLN A 203 21.77 10.88 2.12
CA GLN A 203 23.21 10.64 2.19
C GLN A 203 23.54 9.16 2.40
N LEU A 204 22.74 8.46 3.22
CA LEU A 204 22.93 7.04 3.48
C LEU A 204 22.78 6.23 2.19
N GLN A 205 21.73 6.51 1.41
CA GLN A 205 21.51 5.88 0.11
C GLN A 205 22.66 6.09 -0.87
N LEU A 206 23.29 7.27 -0.89
CA LEU A 206 24.42 7.57 -1.77
C LEU A 206 25.74 6.91 -1.35
N THR A 207 25.84 6.42 -0.11
CA THR A 207 27.07 5.85 0.45
C THR A 207 26.99 4.37 0.79
N THR A 208 25.78 3.80 0.83
CA THR A 208 25.55 2.44 1.31
C THR A 208 24.89 1.60 0.21
N PRO A 209 25.49 0.48 -0.20
CA PRO A 209 24.82 -0.48 -1.08
C PRO A 209 23.50 -0.97 -0.48
N HIS A 210 22.41 -0.86 -1.22
CA HIS A 210 21.07 -1.16 -0.74
C HIS A 210 20.15 -1.64 -1.87
N HIS A 211 18.97 -2.15 -1.53
CA HIS A 211 18.01 -2.65 -2.52
C HIS A 211 17.37 -1.48 -3.31
N ALA A 212 17.44 -1.47 -4.64
CA ALA A 212 16.99 -0.33 -5.49
C ALA A 212 15.53 0.07 -5.25
N TYR A 213 14.67 -0.87 -4.83
CA TYR A 213 13.26 -0.55 -4.56
C TYR A 213 13.07 0.33 -3.32
N ILE A 214 14.08 0.48 -2.47
CA ILE A 214 14.07 1.46 -1.39
C ILE A 214 13.97 2.87 -2.00
N ASP A 215 14.64 3.15 -3.11
CA ASP A 215 14.63 4.47 -3.77
C ASP A 215 13.23 4.90 -4.23
N LEU A 216 12.32 3.94 -4.45
CA LEU A 216 10.96 4.19 -4.89
C LEU A 216 10.05 4.66 -3.76
N ILE A 217 10.48 4.59 -2.48
CA ILE A 217 9.66 4.94 -1.32
C ILE A 217 9.72 6.46 -1.08
N PRO A 218 8.59 7.21 -1.19
CA PRO A 218 8.47 8.64 -0.91
C PRO A 218 8.59 9.04 0.57
N SER A 219 9.51 8.43 1.31
CA SER A 219 9.82 8.75 2.70
C SER A 219 11.32 8.62 2.94
N PRO A 220 12.07 9.75 3.02
CA PRO A 220 13.50 9.73 3.32
C PRO A 220 13.81 8.97 4.61
N THR A 221 13.03 9.20 5.67
CA THR A 221 13.23 8.56 6.98
C THR A 221 13.02 7.05 6.90
N LEU A 222 11.95 6.57 6.26
CA LEU A 222 11.70 5.14 6.14
C LEU A 222 12.76 4.43 5.28
N ARG A 223 13.26 5.10 4.23
CA ARG A 223 14.37 4.57 3.42
C ARG A 223 15.62 4.36 4.25
N ASP A 224 16.01 5.33 5.06
CA ASP A 224 17.18 5.22 5.92
C ASP A 224 17.03 4.11 6.96
N GLN A 225 15.85 3.98 7.56
CA GLN A 225 15.56 2.88 8.50
C GLN A 225 15.63 1.51 7.82
N LEU A 226 15.08 1.38 6.60
CA LEU A 226 15.13 0.13 5.84
C LEU A 226 16.57 -0.29 5.49
N ILE A 227 17.46 0.68 5.24
CA ILE A 227 18.88 0.41 5.05
C ILE A 227 19.53 -0.04 6.37
N ALA A 228 19.21 0.64 7.48
CA ALA A 228 19.79 0.36 8.79
C ALA A 228 19.44 -1.03 9.35
N ILE A 229 18.21 -1.51 9.13
CA ILE A 229 17.77 -2.84 9.62
C ILE A 229 18.39 -4.03 8.85
N GLY A 230 19.10 -3.74 7.76
CA GLY A 230 19.82 -4.72 6.95
C GLY A 230 18.98 -5.46 5.89
N PRO A 231 19.63 -6.15 4.95
CA PRO A 231 19.01 -6.65 3.73
C PRO A 231 17.94 -7.72 3.95
N ALA A 232 18.07 -8.58 4.97
CA ALA A 232 17.10 -9.64 5.23
C ALA A 232 15.74 -9.10 5.70
N ASN A 233 15.76 -8.19 6.68
CA ASN A 233 14.55 -7.53 7.19
C ASN A 233 13.96 -6.60 6.14
N CYS A 234 14.81 -5.83 5.45
CA CYS A 234 14.40 -4.97 4.35
C CYS A 234 13.66 -5.76 3.25
N ASN A 235 14.25 -6.86 2.76
CA ASN A 235 13.62 -7.69 1.72
C ASN A 235 12.27 -8.25 2.18
N THR A 236 12.17 -8.66 3.45
CA THR A 236 10.91 -9.14 4.01
C THR A 236 9.85 -8.03 4.03
N PHE A 237 10.21 -6.82 4.47
CA PHE A 237 9.29 -5.67 4.45
C PHE A 237 8.84 -5.31 3.03
N LEU A 238 9.79 -5.25 2.09
CA LEU A 238 9.51 -4.95 0.69
C LEU A 238 8.54 -5.96 0.07
N MET A 239 8.71 -7.25 0.37
CA MET A 239 7.89 -8.33 -0.21
C MET A 239 6.55 -8.54 0.49
N GLU A 240 6.39 -8.12 1.75
CA GLU A 240 5.14 -8.31 2.49
C GLU A 240 4.29 -7.05 2.58
N VAL A 241 4.90 -5.86 2.57
CA VAL A 241 4.22 -4.59 2.92
C VAL A 241 4.25 -3.59 1.78
N CYS A 242 5.37 -3.45 1.06
CA CYS A 242 5.65 -2.29 0.21
C CYS A 242 4.92 -2.31 -1.15
N THR A 243 3.59 -2.37 -1.16
CA THR A 243 2.75 -2.37 -2.37
C THR A 243 2.91 -1.12 -3.25
N ILE A 244 3.40 0.00 -2.73
CA ILE A 244 3.68 1.19 -3.55
C ILE A 244 4.91 1.02 -4.48
N ALA A 245 5.92 0.27 -4.05
CA ALA A 245 7.17 0.07 -4.80
C ALA A 245 7.25 -1.32 -5.44
N CYS A 246 6.75 -2.35 -4.76
CA CYS A 246 6.86 -3.75 -5.18
C CYS A 246 5.56 -4.24 -5.84
N ASP A 247 5.71 -5.07 -6.88
CA ASP A 247 4.58 -5.79 -7.47
C ASP A 247 4.22 -7.02 -6.64
N ILE A 248 3.57 -6.76 -5.50
CA ILE A 248 3.07 -7.77 -4.56
C ILE A 248 1.55 -7.68 -4.47
N GLU A 249 0.93 -8.75 -3.97
CA GLU A 249 -0.50 -8.80 -3.72
C GLU A 249 -0.90 -7.73 -2.70
N ASP A 250 -1.92 -6.94 -3.07
CA ASP A 250 -2.46 -5.89 -2.21
C ASP A 250 -3.58 -6.46 -1.35
N ASN A 251 -3.22 -6.82 -0.13
CA ASN A 251 -4.10 -7.33 0.91
C ASN A 251 -4.51 -6.22 1.89
N GLY A 252 -4.34 -4.95 1.50
CA GLY A 252 -4.61 -3.80 2.37
C GLY A 252 -3.51 -3.58 3.42
N GLN A 253 -2.25 -3.92 3.11
CA GLN A 253 -1.11 -3.67 4.01
C GLN A 253 -0.85 -2.17 4.21
N MET A 254 -1.06 -1.38 3.16
CA MET A 254 -1.04 0.07 3.22
C MET A 254 -2.15 0.68 2.35
N THR A 255 -2.49 1.92 2.62
CA THR A 255 -3.40 2.73 1.81
C THR A 255 -2.83 4.12 1.67
N ILE A 256 -2.95 4.68 0.46
CA ILE A 256 -2.55 6.07 0.17
C ILE A 256 -3.83 6.84 -0.09
N TRP A 257 -4.07 7.89 0.68
CA TRP A 257 -5.29 8.67 0.68
C TRP A 257 -5.14 9.94 -0.16
N GLY A 258 -6.13 10.25 -1.00
CA GLY A 258 -6.10 11.45 -1.83
C GLY A 258 -5.00 11.43 -2.90
N GLU A 259 -4.82 12.55 -3.60
CA GLU A 259 -3.96 12.59 -4.79
C GLU A 259 -2.46 12.77 -4.47
N ASP A 260 -2.12 13.34 -3.31
CA ASP A 260 -0.75 13.65 -2.90
C ASP A 260 -0.05 12.44 -2.26
N TRP A 261 0.31 11.47 -3.10
CA TRP A 261 1.00 10.24 -2.68
C TRP A 261 2.47 10.44 -2.28
N LEU A 262 3.05 11.59 -2.62
CA LEU A 262 4.42 11.96 -2.23
C LEU A 262 4.51 12.45 -0.78
N ASN A 263 3.38 12.79 -0.17
CA ASN A 263 3.27 13.23 1.21
C ASN A 263 3.01 12.03 2.14
N GLU A 264 3.90 11.84 3.12
CA GLU A 264 3.79 10.73 4.05
C GLU A 264 2.53 10.78 4.93
N ILE A 265 1.93 11.97 5.13
CA ILE A 265 0.69 12.11 5.89
C ILE A 265 -0.47 11.39 5.17
N SER A 266 -0.43 11.30 3.85
CA SER A 266 -1.42 10.61 3.03
C SER A 266 -1.40 9.09 3.22
N TRP A 267 -0.41 8.54 3.92
CA TRP A 267 -0.22 7.10 4.03
C TRP A 267 -0.79 6.55 5.32
N GLU A 268 -1.42 5.39 5.21
CA GLU A 268 -1.89 4.58 6.33
C GLU A 268 -1.34 3.17 6.19
N PHE A 269 -0.61 2.70 7.21
CA PHE A 269 -0.31 1.28 7.36
C PHE A 269 -1.43 0.59 8.15
N SER A 270 -1.72 -0.67 7.80
CA SER A 270 -2.74 -1.45 8.51
C SER A 270 -2.32 -1.81 9.92
N ALA A 271 -3.31 -2.17 10.76
CA ALA A 271 -3.06 -2.61 12.14
C ALA A 271 -2.07 -3.78 12.20
N ALA A 272 -2.21 -4.78 11.32
CA ALA A 272 -1.34 -5.95 11.28
C ALA A 272 0.10 -5.59 10.88
N VAL A 273 0.28 -4.60 10.00
CA VAL A 273 1.61 -4.10 9.64
C VAL A 273 2.24 -3.38 10.82
N LEU A 274 1.51 -2.51 11.50
CA LEU A 274 2.01 -1.77 12.67
C LEU A 274 2.27 -2.67 13.87
N GLU A 275 1.53 -3.77 14.04
CA GLU A 275 1.79 -4.77 15.08
C GLU A 275 3.12 -5.50 14.82
N ARG A 276 3.41 -5.84 13.56
CA ARG A 276 4.62 -6.61 13.20
C ARG A 276 5.87 -5.74 13.05
N TRP A 277 5.73 -4.56 12.47
CA TRP A 277 6.84 -3.69 12.08
C TRP A 277 6.95 -2.40 12.92
N GLY A 278 5.95 -2.12 13.75
CA GLY A 278 5.96 -0.96 14.64
C GLY A 278 6.99 -1.08 15.76
N GLY A 279 7.39 0.07 16.30
CA GLY A 279 8.30 0.17 17.45
C GLY A 279 9.78 0.01 17.12
N TRP A 280 10.13 -0.62 16.00
CA TRP A 280 11.52 -0.81 15.58
C TRP A 280 11.82 -0.39 14.14
N LEU A 281 10.86 -0.50 13.22
CA LEU A 281 10.99 0.00 11.83
C LEU A 281 10.04 1.17 11.57
N LEU A 282 8.75 0.97 11.83
CA LEU A 282 7.76 2.03 11.71
C LEU A 282 7.69 2.80 13.03
N THR A 283 8.18 4.04 13.01
CA THR A 283 8.13 4.98 14.14
C THR A 283 6.70 5.25 14.60
N ASN A 284 6.55 5.81 15.80
CA ASN A 284 5.25 6.14 16.39
C ASN A 284 4.38 7.03 15.48
N GLU A 285 5.00 7.88 14.67
CA GLU A 285 4.34 8.80 13.74
C GLU A 285 3.50 8.04 12.70
N TRP A 286 3.92 6.86 12.25
CA TRP A 286 3.16 6.05 11.30
C TRP A 286 1.85 5.55 11.89
N GLY A 287 1.84 5.17 13.17
CA GLY A 287 0.62 4.78 13.85
C GLY A 287 -0.29 5.97 14.15
N GLN A 288 0.27 7.15 14.47
CA GLN A 288 -0.51 8.39 14.63
C GLN A 288 -1.21 8.79 13.31
N ARG A 289 -0.50 8.68 12.18
CA ARG A 289 -1.08 8.89 10.83
C ARG A 289 -2.18 7.88 10.52
N ALA A 290 -1.98 6.61 10.85
CA ALA A 290 -3.04 5.61 10.71
C ALA A 290 -4.27 5.97 11.56
N ASN A 291 -4.06 6.40 12.81
CA ASN A 291 -5.15 6.83 13.69
C ASN A 291 -5.88 8.08 13.17
N PHE A 292 -5.17 9.03 12.56
CA PHE A 292 -5.80 10.15 11.86
C PHE A 292 -6.78 9.67 10.79
N TRP A 293 -6.35 8.80 9.86
CA TRP A 293 -7.22 8.27 8.79
C TRP A 293 -8.34 7.35 9.29
N ARG A 294 -8.11 6.64 10.39
CA ARG A 294 -9.14 5.80 11.03
C ARG A 294 -10.23 6.66 11.67
N ARG A 295 -9.87 7.74 12.37
CA ARG A 295 -10.82 8.71 12.97
C ARG A 295 -11.70 9.35 11.89
N GLN A 296 -11.12 9.72 10.75
CA GLN A 296 -11.85 10.29 9.62
C GLN A 296 -12.98 9.39 9.07
N ARG A 297 -12.86 8.08 9.25
CA ARG A 297 -13.83 7.07 8.83
C ARG A 297 -14.64 6.46 9.98
N GLY A 298 -14.46 6.95 11.22
CA GLY A 298 -15.11 6.39 12.40
C GLY A 298 -14.62 4.99 12.80
N HIS A 299 -13.44 4.56 12.34
CA HIS A 299 -12.84 3.29 12.76
C HIS A 299 -12.17 3.42 14.14
N PRO A 300 -12.12 2.32 14.94
CA PRO A 300 -11.41 2.32 16.22
C PRO A 300 -9.93 2.66 16.06
N THR A 301 -9.38 3.51 16.93
CA THR A 301 -7.95 3.82 16.95
C THR A 301 -7.13 2.61 17.39
N LEU A 302 -5.89 2.54 16.91
CA LEU A 302 -4.86 1.61 17.32
C LEU A 302 -4.28 2.09 18.66
N ALA A 303 -4.20 1.20 19.64
CA ALA A 303 -3.63 1.50 20.95
C ALA A 303 -2.12 1.77 20.84
N GLY A 304 -1.62 2.67 21.69
CA GLY A 304 -0.18 3.00 21.75
C GLY A 304 0.29 4.03 20.71
N TYR A 305 -0.62 4.62 19.93
CA TYR A 305 -0.31 5.58 18.86
C TYR A 305 -1.20 6.83 18.93
N ASP A 306 -1.31 7.44 20.12
CA ASP A 306 -2.18 8.61 20.34
C ASP A 306 -1.66 9.91 19.70
#